data_AF-A0A6A9SCF7-F1
#
_entry.id   AF-A0A6A9SCF7-F1
#
_cell.length_a   1.000
_cell.length_b   1.000
_cell.length_c   1.000
_cell.angle_alpha   90.00
_cell.angle_beta   90.00
_cell.angle_gamma   90.00
#
_symmetry.space_group_name_H-M   'P 1'
#
loop_
_entity.id
_entity.type
_entity.pdbx_description
1 polymer ?
#
loop_
_entity_poly.entity_id
_entity_poly.type
_entity_poly.pdbx_seq_one_letter_code
_entity_poly.pdbx_strand_id
1 'polypeptide(L)'
;MTLQLPSEIVVERFLPTARAMLATRLDEKGWTQQEIADQLGVTQAAVSKYGSGSVTVEERFREDARMQQTIERIADGLAAGEMDEFAVLGELLALVREFEDRGPICAVHEEEMPALQGMGCDLCVRGTDTAVKAERAVLSSVRRATRLLADSAVVVDAIPNVGMNVGMALPDA
;
A
#
# COMPACT_ATOMS: atom_id res chain seq x y z
N MET A 1 -23.34 -0.01 -4.58
CA MET A 1 -22.24 0.26 -3.64
C MET A 1 -21.67 -1.08 -3.22
N THR A 2 -20.52 -1.45 -3.76
CA THR A 2 -19.73 -2.57 -3.28
C THR A 2 -18.84 -2.05 -2.16
N LEU A 3 -19.01 -2.60 -0.96
CA LEU A 3 -18.08 -2.40 0.14
C LEU A 3 -16.87 -3.29 -0.16
N GLN A 4 -15.67 -2.71 -0.20
CA GLN A 4 -14.41 -3.40 -0.44
C GLN A 4 -13.45 -3.01 0.69
N LEU A 5 -12.80 -3.99 1.32
CA LEU A 5 -11.79 -3.77 2.34
C LEU A 5 -10.40 -3.75 1.70
N PRO A 6 -9.46 -2.94 2.25
CA PRO A 6 -8.04 -3.00 1.85
C PRO A 6 -7.45 -4.42 1.96
N SER A 7 -7.88 -5.20 2.95
CA SER A 7 -7.45 -6.59 3.13
C SER A 7 -7.88 -7.51 1.98
N GLU A 8 -8.99 -7.22 1.30
CA GLU A 8 -9.40 -7.99 0.12
C GLU A 8 -8.43 -7.72 -1.03
N ILE A 9 -7.99 -6.47 -1.23
CA ILE A 9 -6.95 -6.13 -2.21
C ILE A 9 -5.63 -6.81 -1.87
N VAL A 10 -5.26 -6.87 -0.59
CA VAL A 10 -4.06 -7.59 -0.15
C VAL A 10 -4.14 -9.06 -0.58
N VAL A 11 -5.25 -9.73 -0.28
CA VAL A 11 -5.41 -11.17 -0.55
C VAL A 11 -5.54 -11.48 -2.04
N GLU A 12 -6.29 -10.66 -2.79
CA GLU A 12 -6.64 -10.93 -4.18
C GLU A 12 -5.63 -10.41 -5.20
N ARG A 13 -4.86 -9.38 -4.85
CA ARG A 13 -3.94 -8.69 -5.77
C ARG A 13 -2.49 -8.72 -5.27
N PHE A 14 -2.25 -8.32 -4.03
CA PHE A 14 -0.88 -8.21 -3.50
C PHE A 14 -0.23 -9.57 -3.30
N LEU A 15 -0.86 -10.50 -2.55
CA LEU A 15 -0.28 -11.80 -2.24
C LEU A 15 0.00 -12.66 -3.48
N PRO A 16 -0.89 -12.74 -4.50
CA PRO A 16 -0.59 -13.45 -5.74
C PRO A 16 0.60 -12.85 -6.48
N THR A 17 0.69 -11.52 -6.53
CA THR A 17 1.82 -10.81 -7.15
C THR A 17 3.12 -11.08 -6.38
N ALA A 18 3.11 -10.97 -5.06
CA ALA A 18 4.26 -11.25 -4.19
C ALA A 18 4.77 -12.68 -4.35
N ARG A 19 3.87 -13.66 -4.31
CA ARG A 19 4.22 -15.08 -4.48
C ARG A 19 4.78 -15.38 -5.85
N ALA A 20 4.19 -14.82 -6.91
CA ALA A 20 4.69 -15.01 -8.26
C ALA A 20 6.11 -14.41 -8.42
N MET A 21 6.32 -13.18 -7.95
CA MET A 21 7.63 -12.53 -8.00
C MET A 21 8.67 -13.28 -7.17
N LEU A 22 8.32 -13.71 -5.95
CA LEU A 22 9.24 -14.46 -5.09
C LEU A 22 9.58 -15.84 -5.66
N ALA A 23 8.60 -16.56 -6.21
CA ALA A 23 8.83 -17.84 -6.88
C ALA A 23 9.80 -17.68 -8.06
N THR A 24 9.61 -16.67 -8.91
CA THR A 24 10.54 -16.37 -10.01
C THR A 24 11.94 -16.07 -9.50
N ARG A 25 12.09 -15.26 -8.45
CA ARG A 25 13.41 -14.92 -7.91
C ARG A 25 14.11 -16.10 -7.23
N LEU A 26 13.38 -17.00 -6.59
CA LEU A 26 13.96 -18.21 -6.01
C LEU A 26 14.39 -19.20 -7.11
N ASP A 27 13.63 -19.32 -8.20
CA ASP A 27 14.00 -20.12 -9.38
C ASP A 27 15.30 -19.59 -10.03
N GLU A 28 15.42 -18.26 -10.19
CA GLU A 28 16.66 -17.61 -10.66
C GLU A 28 17.88 -17.89 -9.75
N LYS A 29 17.63 -18.16 -8.46
CA LYS A 29 18.66 -18.55 -7.48
C LYS A 29 18.93 -20.05 -7.44
N GLY A 30 18.29 -20.82 -8.32
CA GLY A 30 18.54 -22.26 -8.48
C GLY A 30 17.71 -23.16 -7.58
N TRP A 31 16.66 -22.65 -6.93
CA TRP A 31 15.74 -23.48 -6.15
C TRP A 31 14.88 -24.33 -7.09
N THR A 32 14.61 -25.58 -6.70
CA THR A 32 13.66 -26.44 -7.40
C THR A 32 12.23 -25.98 -7.15
N GLN A 33 11.31 -26.33 -8.06
CA GLN A 33 9.90 -26.00 -7.91
C GLN A 33 9.27 -26.62 -6.64
N GLN A 34 9.81 -27.74 -6.16
CA GLN A 34 9.34 -28.36 -4.92
C GLN A 34 9.81 -27.57 -3.69
N GLU A 35 11.08 -27.16 -3.64
CA GLU A 35 11.59 -26.32 -2.55
C GLU A 35 10.84 -24.98 -2.47
N ILE A 36 10.56 -24.36 -3.62
CA ILE A 36 9.76 -23.14 -3.69
C ILE A 36 8.33 -23.39 -3.19
N ALA A 37 7.72 -24.51 -3.56
CA ALA A 37 6.36 -24.86 -3.15
C ALA A 37 6.27 -25.02 -1.62
N ASP A 38 7.24 -25.75 -1.05
CA ASP A 38 7.35 -25.96 0.39
C ASP A 38 7.57 -24.62 1.12
N GLN A 39 8.48 -23.78 0.62
CA GLN A 39 8.78 -22.47 1.19
C GLN A 39 7.61 -21.47 1.16
N LEU A 40 6.81 -21.49 0.09
CA LEU A 40 5.67 -20.57 -0.08
C LEU A 40 4.35 -21.13 0.49
N GLY A 41 4.35 -22.39 0.94
CA GLY A 41 3.16 -23.07 1.42
C GLY A 41 2.09 -23.26 0.34
N VAL A 42 2.52 -23.55 -0.89
CA VAL A 42 1.64 -23.76 -2.05
C VAL A 42 1.95 -25.11 -2.73
N THR A 43 1.17 -25.49 -3.73
CA THR A 43 1.46 -26.71 -4.50
C THR A 43 2.56 -26.44 -5.54
N GLN A 44 3.35 -27.46 -5.88
CA GLN A 44 4.32 -27.37 -6.99
C GLN A 44 3.64 -26.97 -8.32
N ALA A 45 2.39 -27.42 -8.54
CA ALA A 45 1.59 -26.98 -9.69
C ALA A 45 1.27 -25.48 -9.67
N ALA A 46 1.10 -24.86 -8.49
CA ALA A 46 0.95 -23.42 -8.37
C ALA A 46 2.25 -22.68 -8.72
N VAL A 47 3.41 -23.21 -8.30
CA VAL A 47 4.74 -22.67 -8.67
C VAL A 47 4.95 -22.73 -10.18
N SER A 48 4.60 -23.85 -10.81
CA SER A 48 4.65 -23.99 -12.27
C SER A 48 3.82 -22.93 -12.99
N LYS A 49 2.66 -22.54 -12.43
CA LYS A 49 1.81 -21.47 -12.97
C LYS A 49 2.41 -20.07 -12.81
N TYR A 50 3.16 -19.82 -11.73
CA TYR A 50 3.88 -18.55 -11.55
C TYR A 50 4.95 -18.38 -12.63
N GLY A 51 5.76 -19.41 -12.89
CA GLY A 51 6.82 -19.37 -13.90
C GLY A 51 6.30 -19.23 -15.34
N SER A 52 5.08 -19.69 -15.64
CA SER A 52 4.47 -19.53 -16.96
C SER A 52 3.76 -18.18 -17.18
N GLY A 53 3.74 -17.29 -16.18
CA GLY A 53 3.04 -16.01 -16.25
C GLY A 53 1.50 -16.14 -16.28
N SER A 54 0.97 -17.31 -15.93
CA SER A 54 -0.47 -17.61 -15.99
C SER A 54 -1.26 -17.11 -14.78
N VAL A 55 -0.59 -16.42 -13.84
CA VAL A 55 -1.21 -15.86 -12.64
C VAL A 55 -1.42 -14.37 -12.84
N THR A 56 -2.62 -13.90 -12.48
CA THR A 56 -2.95 -12.47 -12.49
C THR A 56 -2.05 -11.75 -11.50
N VAL A 57 -1.19 -10.88 -12.03
CA VAL A 57 -0.36 -9.95 -11.26
C VAL A 57 -0.92 -8.54 -11.39
N GLU A 58 -0.83 -7.76 -10.33
CA GLU A 58 -1.18 -6.34 -10.35
C GLU A 58 0.07 -5.52 -10.67
N GLU A 59 0.05 -4.86 -11.83
CA GLU A 59 1.22 -4.16 -12.39
C GLU A 59 1.71 -3.05 -11.45
N ARG A 60 0.79 -2.34 -10.80
CA ARG A 60 1.14 -1.29 -9.83
C ARG A 60 1.95 -1.81 -8.65
N PHE A 61 1.81 -3.08 -8.30
CA PHE A 61 2.65 -3.70 -7.27
C PHE A 61 3.94 -4.21 -7.88
N ARG A 62 3.89 -4.88 -9.04
CA ARG A 62 5.05 -5.48 -9.70
C ARG A 62 6.14 -4.45 -10.07
N GLU A 63 5.74 -3.27 -10.54
CA GLU A 63 6.66 -2.20 -10.96
C GLU A 63 7.11 -1.31 -9.79
N ASP A 64 6.46 -1.37 -8.63
CA ASP A 64 6.84 -0.54 -7.49
C ASP A 64 8.24 -0.94 -7.00
N ALA A 65 9.14 0.03 -6.95
CA ALA A 65 10.54 -0.19 -6.59
C ALA A 65 10.71 -0.84 -5.21
N ARG A 66 9.79 -0.57 -4.26
CA ARG A 66 9.84 -1.14 -2.90
C ARG A 66 9.40 -2.59 -2.88
N MET A 67 8.45 -2.96 -3.75
CA MET A 67 8.09 -4.36 -3.99
C MET A 67 9.30 -5.12 -4.51
N GLN A 68 9.93 -4.63 -5.58
CA GLN A 68 11.09 -5.29 -6.17
C GLN A 68 12.25 -5.45 -5.19
N GLN A 69 12.57 -4.40 -4.43
CA GLN A 69 13.61 -4.45 -3.39
C GLN A 69 13.28 -5.42 -2.26
N THR A 70 12.02 -5.46 -1.83
CA THR A 70 11.59 -6.39 -0.77
C THR A 70 11.65 -7.84 -1.22
N ILE A 71 11.15 -8.13 -2.42
CA ILE A 71 11.22 -9.49 -2.98
C ILE A 71 12.67 -9.93 -3.18
N GLU A 72 13.54 -9.05 -3.70
CA GLU A 72 14.96 -9.39 -3.88
C GLU A 72 15.64 -9.70 -2.55
N ARG A 73 15.45 -8.82 -1.56
CA ARG A 73 16.02 -9.01 -0.21
C ARG A 73 15.54 -10.28 0.46
N ILE A 74 14.24 -10.62 0.33
CA ILE A 74 13.70 -11.89 0.84
C ILE A 74 14.36 -13.07 0.13
N ALA A 75 14.44 -13.04 -1.21
CA ALA A 75 15.02 -14.14 -1.99
C ALA A 75 16.52 -14.33 -1.69
N ASP A 76 17.27 -13.22 -1.56
CA ASP A 76 18.69 -13.22 -1.16
C ASP A 76 18.86 -13.81 0.23
N GLY A 77 18.09 -13.32 1.21
CA GLY A 77 18.15 -13.78 2.60
C GLY A 77 17.81 -15.26 2.75
N LEU A 78 16.79 -15.74 2.02
CA LEU A 78 16.43 -17.16 2.00
C LEU A 78 17.53 -18.03 1.38
N ALA A 79 18.08 -17.63 0.22
CA ALA A 79 19.13 -18.38 -0.46
C ALA A 79 20.45 -18.41 0.34
N ALA A 80 20.73 -17.36 1.12
CA ALA A 80 21.88 -17.30 2.02
C ALA A 80 21.65 -18.00 3.37
N GLY A 81 20.41 -18.40 3.68
CA GLY A 81 20.04 -18.92 5.00
C GLY A 81 20.07 -17.87 6.13
N GLU A 82 20.02 -16.59 5.76
CA GLU A 82 20.05 -15.43 6.68
C GLU A 82 18.65 -14.97 7.10
N MET A 83 17.61 -15.41 6.39
CA MET A 83 16.21 -15.15 6.74
C MET A 83 15.45 -16.46 6.96
N ASP A 84 14.70 -16.51 8.06
CA ASP A 84 13.72 -17.54 8.32
C ASP A 84 12.31 -17.07 7.90
N GLU A 85 11.33 -17.97 7.98
CA GLU A 85 9.93 -17.70 7.63
C GLU A 85 9.33 -16.52 8.43
N PHE A 86 9.78 -16.33 9.68
CA PHE A 86 9.32 -15.25 10.53
C PHE A 86 9.85 -13.89 10.04
N ALA A 87 11.12 -13.82 9.63
CA ALA A 87 11.69 -12.64 9.00
C ALA A 87 10.97 -12.30 7.69
N VAL A 88 10.73 -13.30 6.82
CA VAL A 88 9.98 -13.12 5.56
C VAL A 88 8.59 -12.54 5.81
N LEU A 89 7.87 -13.08 6.81
CA LEU A 89 6.57 -12.55 7.21
C LEU A 89 6.67 -11.09 7.66
N GLY A 90 7.70 -10.74 8.43
CA GLY A 90 7.98 -9.38 8.86
C GLY A 90 8.14 -8.41 7.69
N GLU A 91 8.90 -8.80 6.67
CA GLU A 91 9.15 -7.98 5.48
C GLU A 91 7.89 -7.76 4.64
N LEU A 92 7.12 -8.82 4.39
CA LEU A 92 5.87 -8.70 3.63
C LEU A 92 4.84 -7.86 4.38
N LEU A 93 4.72 -8.02 5.71
CA LEU A 93 3.82 -7.20 6.52
C LEU A 93 4.25 -5.74 6.58
N ALA A 94 5.56 -5.46 6.60
CA ALA A 94 6.09 -4.09 6.53
C ALA A 94 5.72 -3.45 5.19
N LEU A 95 5.90 -4.18 4.08
CA LEU A 95 5.55 -3.69 2.75
C LEU A 95 4.05 -3.44 2.59
N VAL A 96 3.19 -4.34 3.09
CA VAL A 96 1.73 -4.12 3.07
C VAL A 96 1.37 -2.83 3.81
N ARG A 97 1.91 -2.62 5.02
CA ARG A 97 1.67 -1.38 5.78
C ARG A 97 2.12 -0.13 5.02
N GLU A 98 3.25 -0.22 4.33
CA GLU A 98 3.74 0.90 3.51
C GLU A 98 2.84 1.18 2.31
N PHE A 99 2.32 0.14 1.67
CA PHE A 99 1.40 0.28 0.53
C PHE A 99 0.00 0.76 0.96
N GLU A 100 -0.39 0.48 2.20
CA GLU A 100 -1.62 0.98 2.84
C GLU A 100 -1.52 2.43 3.34
N ASP A 101 -0.31 3.04 3.37
CA ASP A 101 -0.14 4.48 3.62
C ASP A 101 -0.05 5.24 2.30
N ARG A 102 -1.21 5.60 1.72
CA ARG A 102 -1.29 6.41 0.49
C ARG A 102 -0.46 5.82 -0.67
N GLY A 103 -0.27 4.50 -0.66
CA GLY A 103 0.51 3.76 -1.63
C GLY A 103 -0.36 3.04 -2.66
N PRO A 104 0.23 2.08 -3.40
CA PRO A 104 -0.45 1.34 -4.46
C PRO A 104 -1.74 0.63 -4.00
N ILE A 105 -1.79 0.09 -2.77
CA ILE A 105 -3.02 -0.56 -2.26
C ILE A 105 -4.16 0.47 -2.15
N CYS A 106 -3.87 1.69 -1.68
CA CYS A 106 -4.87 2.76 -1.64
C CYS A 106 -5.35 3.15 -3.04
N ALA A 107 -4.44 3.21 -4.03
CA ALA A 107 -4.82 3.53 -5.40
C ALA A 107 -5.78 2.50 -6.00
N VAL A 108 -5.48 1.21 -5.82
CA VAL A 108 -6.40 0.11 -6.22
C VAL A 108 -7.72 0.23 -5.46
N HIS A 109 -7.68 0.58 -4.18
CA HIS A 109 -8.88 0.68 -3.35
C HIS A 109 -9.83 1.80 -3.77
N GLU A 110 -9.29 2.95 -4.16
CA GLU A 110 -10.09 4.07 -4.69
C GLU A 110 -10.72 3.77 -6.06
N GLU A 111 -10.10 2.90 -6.86
CA GLU A 111 -10.69 2.41 -8.12
C GLU A 111 -11.83 1.42 -7.86
N GLU A 112 -11.62 0.46 -6.97
CA GLU A 112 -12.62 -0.58 -6.63
C GLU A 112 -13.80 -0.02 -5.81
N MET A 113 -13.55 1.07 -5.06
CA MET A 113 -14.56 1.77 -4.28
C MET A 113 -14.63 3.25 -4.68
N PRO A 114 -15.30 3.60 -5.81
CA PRO A 114 -15.34 4.97 -6.34
C PRO A 114 -15.84 6.03 -5.37
N ALA A 115 -16.60 5.63 -4.34
CA ALA A 115 -17.00 6.53 -3.26
C ALA A 115 -15.80 7.18 -2.57
N LEU A 116 -14.65 6.49 -2.45
CA LEU A 116 -13.43 6.98 -1.80
C LEU A 116 -12.65 8.02 -2.63
N GLN A 117 -12.94 8.15 -3.93
CA GLN A 117 -12.19 9.04 -4.82
C GLN A 117 -12.18 10.48 -4.32
N GLY A 118 -10.98 11.03 -4.13
CA GLY A 118 -10.79 12.41 -3.67
C GLY A 118 -11.09 12.65 -2.18
N MET A 119 -11.46 11.62 -1.41
CA MET A 119 -11.63 11.77 0.05
C MET A 119 -10.29 11.98 0.77
N GLY A 120 -9.19 11.47 0.20
CA GLY A 120 -7.92 11.32 0.91
C GLY A 120 -8.09 10.38 2.10
N CYS A 121 -8.58 9.17 1.83
CA CYS A 121 -8.84 8.15 2.83
C CYS A 121 -7.56 7.80 3.61
N ASP A 122 -7.69 7.66 4.92
CA ASP A 122 -6.58 7.41 5.85
C ASP A 122 -6.88 6.28 6.85
N LEU A 123 -7.95 5.51 6.63
CA LEU A 123 -8.48 4.55 7.59
C LEU A 123 -7.45 3.48 8.01
N CYS A 124 -6.65 2.95 7.07
CA CYS A 124 -5.64 1.93 7.35
C CYS A 124 -4.54 2.40 8.31
N VAL A 125 -4.32 3.71 8.34
CA VAL A 125 -3.19 4.36 9.00
C VAL A 125 -3.64 5.28 10.14
N ARG A 126 -4.94 5.38 10.45
CA ARG A 126 -5.48 6.19 11.56
C ARG A 126 -4.97 5.76 12.94
N GLY A 127 -4.48 4.53 13.09
CA GLY A 127 -4.18 3.91 14.38
C GLY A 127 -2.71 3.80 14.76
N THR A 128 -1.77 3.87 13.81
CA THR A 128 -0.42 3.32 13.97
C THR A 128 0.68 4.33 14.26
N ASP A 129 0.45 5.64 14.04
CA ASP A 129 1.45 6.68 14.30
C ASP A 129 0.80 7.98 14.85
N THR A 130 1.26 8.42 16.02
CA THR A 130 0.78 9.63 16.71
C THR A 130 1.17 10.93 16.03
N ALA A 131 2.34 10.98 15.37
CA ALA A 131 2.75 12.14 14.59
C ALA A 131 1.86 12.31 13.37
N VAL A 132 1.53 11.20 12.71
CA VAL A 132 0.59 11.16 11.59
C VAL A 132 -0.83 11.56 12.02
N LYS A 133 -1.26 11.20 13.25
CA LYS A 133 -2.53 11.70 13.82
C LYS A 133 -2.54 13.23 13.97
N ALA A 134 -1.44 13.83 14.43
CA ALA A 134 -1.34 15.28 14.61
C ALA A 134 -1.40 16.04 13.27
N GLU A 135 -0.61 15.59 12.28
CA GLU A 135 -0.64 16.15 10.92
C GLU A 135 -2.03 16.05 10.29
N ARG A 136 -2.73 14.93 10.52
CA ARG A 136 -4.10 14.74 10.02
C ARG A 136 -5.15 15.59 10.72
N ALA A 137 -5.04 15.78 12.04
CA ALA A 137 -5.91 16.71 12.74
C ALA A 137 -5.79 18.11 12.13
N VAL A 138 -4.57 18.54 11.83
CA VAL A 138 -4.26 19.80 11.15
C VAL A 138 -4.88 19.85 9.74
N LEU A 139 -4.60 18.87 8.88
CA LEU A 139 -5.12 18.84 7.50
C LEU A 139 -6.65 18.76 7.44
N SER A 140 -7.27 17.96 8.31
CA SER A 140 -8.73 17.84 8.38
C SER A 140 -9.38 19.15 8.86
N SER A 141 -8.72 19.87 9.78
CA SER A 141 -9.13 21.19 10.25
C SER A 141 -9.06 22.21 9.12
N VAL A 142 -7.94 22.26 8.38
CA VAL A 142 -7.78 23.15 7.21
C VAL A 142 -8.86 22.88 6.17
N ARG A 143 -9.06 21.61 5.76
CA ARG A 143 -10.10 21.25 4.77
C ARG A 143 -11.50 21.67 5.22
N ARG A 144 -11.82 21.49 6.51
CA ARG A 144 -13.11 21.91 7.07
C ARG A 144 -13.27 23.42 7.05
N ALA A 145 -12.22 24.16 7.45
CA ALA A 145 -12.21 25.61 7.42
C ALA A 145 -12.37 26.14 5.98
N THR A 146 -11.65 25.57 5.00
CA THR A 146 -11.79 25.97 3.60
C THR A 146 -13.20 25.77 3.07
N ARG A 147 -13.87 24.64 3.40
CA ARG A 147 -15.27 24.41 3.02
C ARG A 147 -16.21 25.42 3.67
N LEU A 148 -16.08 25.65 4.97
CA LEU A 148 -16.89 26.64 5.69
C LEU A 148 -16.74 28.05 5.12
N LEU A 149 -15.52 28.43 4.72
CA LEU A 149 -15.25 29.72 4.10
C LEU A 149 -15.81 29.79 2.67
N ALA A 150 -15.66 28.74 1.88
CA ALA A 150 -16.19 28.68 0.52
C ALA A 150 -17.72 28.73 0.46
N ASP A 151 -18.39 28.11 1.44
CA ASP A 151 -19.86 28.07 1.51
C ASP A 151 -20.48 29.32 2.17
N SER A 152 -19.66 30.24 2.67
CA SER A 152 -20.13 31.46 3.36
C SER A 152 -20.18 32.66 2.42
N ALA A 153 -21.39 33.16 2.15
CA ALA A 153 -21.60 34.34 1.32
C ALA A 153 -20.93 35.62 1.87
N VAL A 154 -20.78 35.71 3.20
CA VAL A 154 -20.16 36.88 3.88
C VAL A 154 -18.65 36.93 3.67
N VAL A 155 -18.02 35.79 3.38
CA VAL A 155 -16.56 35.72 3.21
C VAL A 155 -16.12 36.39 1.92
N VAL A 156 -16.97 36.43 0.89
CA VAL A 156 -16.66 37.04 -0.41
C VAL A 156 -16.24 38.50 -0.26
N ASP A 157 -16.96 39.28 0.57
CA ASP A 157 -16.67 40.69 0.80
C ASP A 157 -15.39 40.92 1.62
N ALA A 158 -14.85 39.87 2.24
CA ALA A 158 -13.63 39.91 3.06
C ALA A 158 -12.39 39.38 2.32
N ILE A 159 -12.53 38.82 1.11
CA ILE A 159 -11.40 38.32 0.32
C ILE A 159 -10.69 39.51 -0.38
N PRO A 160 -9.38 39.74 -0.14
CA PRO A 160 -8.66 40.81 -0.82
C PRO A 160 -8.39 40.45 -2.30
N ASN A 161 -8.00 41.43 -3.12
CA ASN A 161 -7.67 41.22 -4.54
C ASN A 161 -6.56 40.18 -4.80
N VAL A 162 -5.79 39.82 -3.78
CA VAL A 162 -4.72 38.83 -3.84
C VAL A 162 -5.14 37.44 -3.31
N GLY A 163 -6.41 37.26 -2.95
CA GLY A 163 -6.94 36.01 -2.43
C GLY A 163 -6.71 35.81 -0.93
N MET A 164 -7.18 34.67 -0.42
CA MET A 164 -7.07 34.26 0.99
C MET A 164 -6.52 32.84 1.06
N ASN A 165 -5.54 32.61 1.95
CA ASN A 165 -5.00 31.29 2.24
C ASN A 165 -5.48 30.81 3.60
N VAL A 166 -5.67 29.49 3.73
CA VAL A 166 -6.01 28.82 4.99
C VAL A 166 -4.89 27.85 5.32
N GLY A 167 -4.33 27.99 6.52
CA GLY A 167 -3.25 27.14 7.01
C GLY A 167 -3.39 26.89 8.51
N MET A 168 -2.80 25.80 8.96
CA MET A 168 -2.68 25.46 10.37
C MET A 168 -1.34 24.76 10.57
N ALA A 169 -0.66 25.09 11.66
CA ALA A 169 0.62 24.51 12.01
C ALA A 169 0.42 23.22 12.84
N LEU A 170 1.46 22.37 12.88
CA LEU A 170 1.51 21.26 13.83
C LEU A 170 1.61 21.81 15.27
N PRO A 171 1.17 21.06 16.30
CA PRO A 171 1.26 21.50 17.70
C PRO A 171 2.67 21.89 18.16
N ASP A 172 3.70 21.27 17.57
CA ASP A 172 5.11 21.45 17.94
C ASP A 172 5.94 22.14 16.84
N ALA A 173 5.29 22.87 15.92
CA ALA A 173 5.93 23.60 14.81
C ALA A 173 6.49 24.98 15.21
#